data_AF-A0A0D0GEP9-F1
#
_entry.id   AF-A0A0D0GEP9-F1
#
_cell.length_a   1.000
_cell.length_b   1.000
_cell.length_c   1.000
_cell.angle_alpha   90.00
_cell.angle_beta   90.00
_cell.angle_gamma   90.00
#
_symmetry.space_group_name_H-M   'P 1'
#
loop_
_entity.id
_entity.type
_entity.pdbx_description
1 polymer ?
#
loop_
_entity_poly.entity_id
_entity_poly.type
_entity_poly.pdbx_seq_one_letter_code
_entity_poly.pdbx_strand_id
1 'polypeptide(L)'
;MNDDFLKLWNAETNKAMIKKGDKKSIFLLDFEKKHNLSVFGRKDFLKSFKQGKIYSEISFSELWVLEINYSGEKNQRIKYLMGICGNACHMTKWTEGVRGWLASEDHKIKTEDFENLYTVLNRNDDKRSYWGGNITEIASLTQFKDGNQISVQVFGALNKMQFDTINGLNFK
;
A
#
# COMPACT_ATOMS: atom_id res chain seq x y z
N MET A 1 -0.31 3.85 20.70
CA MET A 1 0.35 3.67 19.39
C MET A 1 -0.42 4.49 18.36
N ASN A 2 -0.14 5.79 18.15
CA ASN A 2 -1.05 6.57 17.30
C ASN A 2 -0.45 7.71 16.48
N ASP A 3 0.04 8.79 17.08
CA ASP A 3 0.52 9.93 16.29
C ASP A 3 1.96 9.75 15.81
N ASP A 4 2.82 9.18 16.66
CA ASP A 4 4.21 8.89 16.30
C ASP A 4 4.30 7.86 15.18
N PHE A 5 3.44 6.84 15.19
CA PHE A 5 3.38 5.83 14.13
C PHE A 5 2.99 6.44 12.78
N LEU A 6 1.91 7.23 12.74
CA LEU A 6 1.48 7.89 11.50
C LEU A 6 2.54 8.89 11.02
N LYS A 7 3.19 9.59 11.94
CA LYS A 7 4.28 10.53 11.62
C LYS A 7 5.48 9.81 11.01
N LEU A 8 5.92 8.69 11.60
CA LEU A 8 7.02 7.88 11.08
C LEU A 8 6.67 7.27 9.71
N TRP A 9 5.47 6.74 9.55
CA TRP A 9 5.02 6.17 8.27
C TRP A 9 4.99 7.22 7.16
N ASN A 10 4.47 8.42 7.45
CA ASN A 10 4.49 9.54 6.51
C ASN A 10 5.93 9.98 6.19
N ALA A 11 6.79 10.09 7.20
CA ALA A 11 8.18 10.52 7.01
C ALA A 11 8.96 9.57 6.10
N GLU A 12 8.88 8.25 6.34
CA GLU A 12 9.57 7.26 5.51
C GLU A 12 9.00 7.19 4.09
N THR A 13 7.68 7.38 3.93
CA THR A 13 7.10 7.49 2.58
C THR A 13 7.63 8.70 1.83
N ASN A 14 7.66 9.86 2.49
CA ASN A 14 8.10 11.10 1.86
C ASN A 14 9.57 11.01 1.47
N LYS A 15 10.40 10.42 2.33
CA LYS A 15 11.80 10.10 2.03
C LYS A 15 11.93 9.17 0.82
N ALA A 16 11.12 8.13 0.73
CA ALA A 16 11.11 7.20 -0.41
C ALA A 16 10.66 7.89 -1.72
N MET A 17 9.63 8.74 -1.67
CA MET A 17 9.19 9.56 -2.81
C MET A 17 10.28 10.52 -3.29
N ILE A 18 10.97 11.21 -2.37
CA ILE A 18 12.09 12.11 -2.69
C ILE A 18 13.23 11.31 -3.33
N LYS A 19 13.58 10.15 -2.77
CA LYS A 19 14.64 9.28 -3.29
C LYS A 19 14.33 8.79 -4.70
N LYS A 20 13.06 8.51 -5.01
CA LYS A 20 12.62 8.15 -6.36
C LYS A 20 12.86 9.30 -7.35
N GLY A 21 12.62 10.54 -6.93
CA GLY A 21 13.01 11.76 -7.64
C GLY A 21 12.29 12.00 -8.97
N ASP A 22 11.20 11.27 -9.26
CA ASP A 22 10.43 11.47 -10.48
C ASP A 22 9.48 12.68 -10.34
N LYS A 23 9.16 13.31 -11.48
CA LYS A 23 8.30 14.51 -11.52
C LYS A 23 6.96 14.29 -10.82
N LYS A 24 6.42 13.08 -10.94
CA LYS A 24 5.11 12.73 -10.38
C LYS A 24 5.14 12.65 -8.85
N SER A 25 6.15 12.01 -8.24
CA SER A 25 6.26 11.95 -6.78
C SER A 25 6.56 13.32 -6.18
N ILE A 26 7.41 14.11 -6.83
CA ILE A 26 7.70 15.49 -6.39
C ILE A 26 6.42 16.33 -6.39
N PHE A 27 5.66 16.31 -7.49
CA PHE A 27 4.38 17.02 -7.59
C PHE A 27 3.39 16.63 -6.48
N LEU A 28 3.30 15.34 -6.17
CA LEU A 28 2.42 14.84 -5.11
C LEU A 28 2.87 15.31 -3.72
N LEU A 29 4.16 15.32 -3.42
CA LEU A 29 4.68 15.85 -2.16
C LEU A 29 4.39 17.34 -2.00
N ASP A 30 4.51 18.12 -3.07
CA ASP A 30 4.19 19.54 -3.05
C ASP A 30 2.69 19.77 -2.85
N PHE A 31 1.86 18.93 -3.49
CA PHE A 31 0.42 18.92 -3.26
C PHE A 31 0.07 18.58 -1.80
N GLU A 32 0.65 17.54 -1.22
CA GLU A 32 0.45 17.15 0.18
C GLU A 32 0.76 18.32 1.13
N LYS A 33 1.92 18.98 0.94
CA LYS A 33 2.33 20.13 1.76
C LYS A 33 1.36 21.31 1.62
N LYS A 34 0.98 21.66 0.39
CA LYS A 34 0.10 22.80 0.10
C LYS A 34 -1.29 22.61 0.71
N HIS A 35 -1.80 21.38 0.71
CA HIS A 35 -3.16 21.09 1.14
C HIS A 35 -3.25 20.47 2.54
N ASN A 36 -2.11 20.17 3.18
CA ASN A 36 -2.03 19.44 4.45
C ASN A 36 -2.79 18.10 4.40
N LEU A 37 -2.56 17.33 3.33
CA LEU A 37 -3.22 16.05 3.05
C LEU A 37 -2.20 14.93 2.86
N SER A 38 -2.66 13.67 2.94
CA SER A 38 -1.88 12.50 2.51
C SER A 38 -2.47 11.91 1.24
N VAL A 39 -1.64 11.74 0.21
CA VAL A 39 -1.99 11.15 -1.09
C VAL A 39 -2.45 9.70 -0.94
N PHE A 40 -1.94 8.99 0.07
CA PHE A 40 -2.34 7.63 0.39
C PHE A 40 -3.44 7.54 1.45
N GLY A 41 -4.00 8.65 1.95
CA GLY A 41 -5.15 8.61 2.87
C GLY A 41 -4.89 7.86 4.19
N ARG A 42 -3.63 7.82 4.66
CA ARG A 42 -3.22 6.96 5.79
C ARG A 42 -3.88 7.30 7.12
N LYS A 43 -4.16 8.57 7.36
CA LYS A 43 -4.85 9.02 8.59
C LYS A 43 -6.25 8.41 8.67
N ASP A 44 -7.01 8.51 7.60
CA ASP A 44 -8.40 8.00 7.53
C ASP A 44 -8.42 6.47 7.53
N PHE A 45 -7.44 5.85 6.86
CA PHE A 45 -7.24 4.40 6.94
C PHE A 45 -6.98 3.95 8.37
N LEU A 46 -6.00 4.55 9.08
CA LEU A 46 -5.68 4.19 10.45
C LEU A 46 -6.83 4.41 11.44
N LYS A 47 -7.72 5.37 11.16
CA LYS A 47 -8.94 5.56 11.95
C LYS A 47 -9.90 4.39 11.74
N SER A 48 -10.14 4.01 10.49
CA SER A 48 -11.04 2.90 10.12
C SER A 48 -10.49 1.54 10.58
N PHE A 49 -9.19 1.31 10.39
CA PHE A 49 -8.48 0.11 10.82
C PHE A 49 -8.63 -0.16 12.31
N LYS A 50 -8.46 0.86 13.17
CA LYS A 50 -8.62 0.70 14.63
C LYS A 50 -10.04 0.39 15.06
N GLN A 51 -11.04 0.83 14.29
CA GLN A 51 -12.44 0.52 14.56
C GLN A 51 -12.81 -0.89 14.11
N GLY A 52 -12.14 -1.42 13.08
CA GLY A 52 -12.51 -2.67 12.42
C GLY A 52 -12.27 -3.96 13.21
N LYS A 53 -11.53 -3.95 14.33
CA LYS A 53 -11.18 -5.15 15.16
C LYS A 53 -10.53 -6.35 14.42
N ILE A 54 -10.33 -6.30 13.10
CA ILE A 54 -9.85 -7.43 12.26
C ILE A 54 -8.50 -7.99 12.74
N TYR A 55 -7.72 -7.20 13.47
CA TYR A 55 -6.36 -7.54 13.87
C TYR A 55 -6.03 -7.30 15.35
N SER A 56 -7.02 -7.03 16.20
CA SER A 56 -6.75 -6.80 17.63
C SER A 56 -6.18 -8.02 18.36
N GLU A 57 -6.28 -9.21 17.76
CA GLU A 57 -5.90 -10.50 18.37
C GLU A 57 -4.73 -11.20 17.65
N ILE A 58 -4.23 -10.63 16.55
CA ILE A 58 -3.19 -11.26 15.73
C ILE A 58 -1.84 -10.57 15.97
N SER A 59 -0.86 -11.34 16.45
CA SER A 59 0.53 -10.90 16.55
C SER A 59 1.25 -11.21 15.23
N PHE A 60 1.70 -10.15 14.56
CA PHE A 60 2.49 -10.25 13.33
C PHE A 60 3.97 -10.07 13.66
N SER A 61 4.82 -10.98 13.17
CA SER A 61 6.26 -10.74 13.16
C SER A 61 6.63 -9.64 12.17
N GLU A 62 5.79 -9.46 11.15
CA GLU A 62 6.00 -8.53 10.06
C GLU A 62 4.66 -8.17 9.40
N LEU A 63 4.43 -6.87 9.19
CA LEU A 63 3.21 -6.35 8.55
C LEU A 63 3.58 -5.55 7.31
N TRP A 64 2.90 -5.79 6.21
CA TRP A 64 3.11 -5.13 4.94
C TRP A 64 1.84 -4.40 4.53
N VAL A 65 1.99 -3.18 4.05
CA VAL A 65 0.90 -2.40 3.47
C VAL A 65 1.29 -2.03 2.05
N LEU A 66 0.60 -2.62 1.08
CA LEU A 66 0.66 -2.19 -0.31
C LEU A 66 -0.47 -1.19 -0.55
N GLU A 67 -0.12 0.04 -0.88
CA GLU A 67 -1.05 1.14 -1.09
C GLU A 67 -1.04 1.52 -2.56
N ILE A 68 -2.21 1.58 -3.20
CA ILE A 68 -2.35 1.92 -4.61
C ILE A 68 -3.29 3.11 -4.74
N ASN A 69 -2.80 4.16 -5.38
CA ASN A 69 -3.55 5.39 -5.62
C ASN A 69 -3.89 5.52 -7.11
N TYR A 70 -5.17 5.41 -7.45
CA TYR A 70 -5.69 5.50 -8.81
C TYR A 70 -5.97 6.97 -9.14
N SER A 71 -5.44 7.46 -10.27
CA SER A 71 -5.57 8.87 -10.67
C SER A 71 -6.76 9.18 -11.59
N GLY A 72 -7.42 8.18 -12.18
CA GLY A 72 -8.44 8.36 -13.23
C GLY A 72 -9.89 8.16 -12.80
N GLU A 73 -10.15 7.50 -11.67
CA GLU A 73 -11.49 7.35 -11.11
C GLU A 73 -11.53 8.03 -9.75
N LYS A 74 -12.45 9.00 -9.57
CA LYS A 74 -12.62 9.69 -8.29
C LYS A 74 -12.82 8.65 -7.18
N ASN A 75 -11.86 8.60 -6.26
CA ASN A 75 -11.94 7.93 -4.95
C ASN A 75 -11.83 6.40 -4.95
N GLN A 76 -11.16 5.78 -5.91
CA GLN A 76 -10.74 4.39 -5.73
C GLN A 76 -9.30 4.35 -5.22
N ARG A 77 -9.14 4.14 -3.91
CA ARG A 77 -7.85 3.77 -3.32
C ARG A 77 -7.95 2.37 -2.76
N ILE A 78 -6.90 1.59 -2.97
CA ILE A 78 -6.82 0.23 -2.47
C ILE A 78 -5.64 0.12 -1.53
N LYS A 79 -5.84 -0.58 -0.41
CA LYS A 79 -4.76 -1.04 0.44
C LYS A 79 -4.87 -2.54 0.63
N TYR A 80 -3.78 -3.25 0.38
CA TYR A 80 -3.65 -4.64 0.78
C TYR A 80 -2.80 -4.68 2.03
N LEU A 81 -3.40 -5.21 3.10
CA LEU A 81 -2.72 -5.43 4.36
C LEU A 81 -2.32 -6.90 4.43
N MET A 82 -1.02 -7.17 4.50
CA MET A 82 -0.47 -8.52 4.50
C MET A 82 0.33 -8.72 5.78
N GLY A 83 -0.09 -9.65 6.63
CA GLY A 83 0.54 -9.93 7.89
C GLY A 83 1.11 -11.34 7.94
N ILE A 84 2.39 -11.47 8.27
CA ILE A 84 3.08 -12.76 8.40
C ILE A 84 2.91 -13.28 9.84
N CYS A 85 2.38 -14.50 9.96
CA CYS A 85 2.15 -15.21 11.21
C CYS A 85 2.77 -16.62 11.13
N GLY A 86 4.05 -16.73 11.46
CA GLY A 86 4.78 -18.00 11.34
C GLY A 86 4.89 -18.43 9.87
N ASN A 87 4.29 -19.57 9.51
CA ASN A 87 4.32 -20.13 8.15
C ASN A 87 3.12 -19.72 7.27
N ALA A 88 2.23 -18.87 7.77
CA ALA A 88 1.06 -18.39 7.04
C ALA A 88 1.12 -16.87 6.89
N CYS A 89 0.60 -16.36 5.77
CA CYS A 89 0.39 -14.94 5.56
C CYS A 89 -1.11 -14.66 5.43
N HIS A 90 -1.59 -13.65 6.14
CA HIS A 90 -2.97 -13.18 6.08
C HIS A 90 -3.03 -11.92 5.25
N MET A 91 -3.89 -11.87 4.25
CA MET A 91 -4.10 -10.70 3.41
C MET A 91 -5.52 -10.21 3.53
N THR A 92 -5.70 -8.93 3.89
CA THR A 92 -6.99 -8.26 3.81
C THR A 92 -6.94 -7.10 2.82
N LYS A 93 -7.92 -7.05 1.91
CA LYS A 93 -8.11 -5.95 0.97
C LYS A 93 -9.01 -4.88 1.59
N TRP A 94 -8.58 -3.63 1.45
CA TRP A 94 -9.30 -2.45 1.89
C TRP A 94 -9.54 -1.51 0.71
N THR A 95 -10.76 -1.01 0.60
CA THR A 95 -11.16 -0.07 -0.44
C THR A 95 -11.70 1.22 0.19
N GLU A 96 -11.29 2.36 -0.36
CA GLU A 96 -11.85 3.65 0.05
C GLU A 96 -13.24 3.83 -0.58
N GLY A 97 -14.27 3.90 0.26
CA GLY A 97 -15.64 4.21 -0.14
C GLY A 97 -16.06 5.61 0.32
N VAL A 98 -17.31 5.98 0.00
CA VAL A 98 -17.90 7.29 0.36
C VAL A 98 -17.88 7.55 1.88
N ARG A 99 -17.94 6.48 2.69
CA ARG A 99 -17.99 6.55 4.16
C ARG A 99 -16.65 6.23 4.83
N GLY A 100 -15.55 6.18 4.07
CA GLY A 100 -14.23 5.81 4.55
C GLY A 100 -13.78 4.43 4.09
N TRP A 101 -12.80 3.85 4.79
CA TRP A 101 -12.17 2.60 4.37
C TRP A 101 -12.98 1.38 4.82
N LEU A 102 -13.24 0.47 3.89
CA LEU A 102 -13.95 -0.78 4.14
C LEU A 102 -13.03 -1.96 3.83
N ALA A 103 -12.89 -2.88 4.79
CA ALA A 103 -12.32 -4.19 4.52
C ALA A 103 -13.32 -4.99 3.69
N SER A 104 -12.91 -5.39 2.49
CA SER A 104 -13.81 -6.11 1.57
C SER A 104 -13.62 -7.62 1.67
N GLU A 105 -12.39 -8.09 1.93
CA GLU A 105 -12.01 -9.50 1.77
C GLU A 105 -10.81 -9.84 2.67
N ASP A 106 -10.85 -10.98 3.36
CA ASP A 106 -9.74 -11.52 4.16
C ASP A 106 -9.41 -12.96 3.72
N HIS A 107 -8.14 -13.22 3.45
CA HIS A 107 -7.66 -14.47 2.85
C HIS A 107 -6.38 -14.94 3.51
N LYS A 108 -6.22 -16.27 3.59
CA LYS A 108 -4.91 -16.88 3.85
C LYS A 108 -4.19 -17.06 2.52
N ILE A 109 -2.99 -16.53 2.41
CA ILE A 109 -2.10 -16.70 1.26
C ILE A 109 -0.85 -17.46 1.68
N LYS A 110 -0.23 -18.17 0.74
CA LYS A 110 1.08 -18.80 1.00
C LYS A 110 2.15 -17.72 1.07
N THR A 111 3.19 -17.97 1.87
CA THR A 111 4.36 -17.08 1.93
C THR A 111 5.02 -16.94 0.55
N GLU A 112 5.00 -17.98 -0.29
CA GLU A 112 5.54 -17.96 -1.66
C GLU A 112 4.83 -16.94 -2.57
N ASP A 113 3.50 -16.81 -2.46
CA ASP A 113 2.72 -15.84 -3.26
C ASP A 113 3.11 -14.40 -2.91
N PHE A 114 3.44 -14.18 -1.64
CA PHE A 114 3.92 -12.91 -1.12
C PHE A 114 5.36 -12.59 -1.56
N GLU A 115 6.27 -13.57 -1.51
CA GLU A 115 7.64 -13.43 -2.04
C GLU A 115 7.64 -13.15 -3.55
N ASN A 116 6.73 -13.79 -4.28
CA ASN A 116 6.51 -13.54 -5.70
C ASN A 116 6.02 -12.10 -5.96
N LEU A 117 5.06 -11.60 -5.18
CA LEU A 117 4.60 -10.20 -5.27
C LEU A 117 5.78 -9.23 -5.11
N TYR A 118 6.60 -9.41 -4.08
CA TYR A 118 7.77 -8.56 -3.85
C TYR A 118 8.74 -8.60 -5.04
N THR A 119 8.99 -9.80 -5.56
CA THR A 119 9.87 -10.01 -6.70
C THR A 119 9.35 -9.29 -7.95
N VAL A 120 8.06 -9.44 -8.26
CA VAL A 120 7.42 -8.81 -9.43
C VAL A 120 7.42 -7.29 -9.34
N LEU A 121 7.12 -6.71 -8.17
CA LEU A 121 7.13 -5.26 -7.99
C LEU A 121 8.53 -4.65 -8.18
N ASN A 122 9.58 -5.42 -7.93
CA ASN A 122 10.97 -4.99 -8.10
C ASN A 122 11.54 -5.24 -9.50
N ARG A 123 10.80 -5.92 -10.39
CA ARG A 123 11.24 -6.11 -11.78
C ARG A 123 11.16 -4.80 -12.56
N ASN A 124 12.21 -4.51 -13.32
CA ASN A 124 12.38 -3.31 -14.14
C ASN A 124 12.60 -3.63 -15.64
N ASP A 125 12.23 -4.85 -16.04
CA ASP A 125 12.33 -5.36 -17.41
C ASP A 125 11.32 -4.68 -18.35
N ASP A 126 10.06 -4.49 -17.90
CA ASP A 126 9.04 -3.75 -18.65
C ASP A 126 8.76 -2.38 -18.02
N LYS A 127 9.10 -1.30 -18.76
CA LYS A 127 8.90 0.10 -18.35
C LYS A 127 7.60 0.71 -18.89
N ARG A 128 6.78 -0.05 -19.62
CA ARG A 128 5.53 0.45 -20.19
C ARG A 128 4.47 0.55 -19.10
N SER A 129 3.96 1.75 -18.91
CA SER A 129 2.79 1.98 -18.05
C SER A 129 1.59 1.20 -18.58
N TYR A 130 0.92 0.46 -17.70
CA TYR A 130 -0.36 -0.16 -18.02
C TYR A 130 -1.50 0.84 -17.82
N TRP A 131 -2.37 0.97 -18.82
CA TRP A 131 -3.49 1.93 -18.84
C TRP A 131 -4.85 1.29 -18.58
N GLY A 132 -4.92 -0.04 -18.41
CA GLY A 132 -6.19 -0.69 -18.10
C GLY A 132 -6.67 -0.25 -16.72
N GLY A 133 -7.92 0.22 -16.64
CA GLY A 133 -8.50 0.87 -15.45
C GLY A 133 -8.31 2.39 -15.36
N ASN A 134 -7.79 3.06 -16.41
CA ASN A 134 -7.52 4.52 -16.44
C ASN A 134 -6.51 4.99 -15.38
N ILE A 135 -5.40 4.28 -15.24
CA ILE A 135 -4.56 4.41 -14.06
C ILE A 135 -3.17 4.92 -14.38
N THR A 136 -2.84 6.07 -13.82
CA THR A 136 -1.45 6.42 -13.53
C THR A 136 -1.26 6.15 -12.05
N GLU A 137 -0.95 4.91 -11.68
CA GLU A 137 -0.76 4.55 -10.27
C GLU A 137 0.53 5.14 -9.72
N ILE A 138 0.53 5.46 -8.44
CA ILE A 138 1.73 5.33 -7.62
C ILE A 138 1.36 4.30 -6.57
N ALA A 139 2.20 3.27 -6.46
CA ALA A 139 2.08 2.28 -5.42
C ALA A 139 3.18 2.50 -4.38
N SER A 140 2.89 2.23 -3.11
CA SER A 140 3.92 2.12 -2.09
C SER A 140 3.78 0.82 -1.32
N LEU A 141 4.89 0.13 -1.13
CA LEU A 141 4.98 -1.02 -0.26
C LEU A 141 5.70 -0.61 1.02
N THR A 142 5.00 -0.68 2.14
CA THR A 142 5.54 -0.40 3.47
C THR A 142 5.68 -1.70 4.24
N GLN A 143 6.85 -1.95 4.80
CA GLN A 143 7.11 -3.08 5.70
C GLN A 143 7.35 -2.54 7.11
N PHE A 144 6.69 -3.17 8.07
CA PHE A 144 6.79 -2.90 9.49
C PHE A 144 7.39 -4.12 10.20
N LYS A 145 8.52 -3.92 10.88
CA LYS A 145 9.16 -4.91 11.77
C LYS A 145 9.34 -4.29 13.15
N ASP A 146 9.16 -5.09 14.19
CA ASP A 146 9.52 -4.74 15.57
C ASP A 146 9.24 -3.28 16.00
N GLY A 147 7.97 -2.95 16.21
CA GLY A 147 7.49 -1.74 16.89
C GLY A 147 7.75 -0.38 16.21
N ASN A 148 8.87 -0.19 15.51
CA ASN A 148 9.36 1.10 15.00
C ASN A 148 10.18 0.99 13.70
N GLN A 149 10.53 -0.21 13.23
CA GLN A 149 11.25 -0.32 11.96
C GLN A 149 10.26 -0.26 10.80
N ILE A 150 10.29 0.86 10.07
CA ILE A 150 9.47 1.10 8.88
C ILE A 150 10.40 1.24 7.68
N SER A 151 10.18 0.42 6.65
CA SER A 151 10.81 0.59 5.35
C SER A 151 9.73 0.84 4.30
N VAL A 152 9.96 1.79 3.38
CA VAL A 152 9.00 2.14 2.34
C VAL A 152 9.68 2.13 0.98
N GLN A 153 9.03 1.49 0.02
CA GLN A 153 9.38 1.55 -1.39
C GLN A 153 8.24 2.18 -2.19
N VAL A 154 8.57 3.08 -3.12
CA VAL A 154 7.59 3.77 -3.98
C VAL A 154 7.79 3.42 -5.44
N PHE A 155 6.75 2.88 -6.04
CA PHE A 155 6.68 2.47 -7.44
C PHE A 155 6.00 3.56 -8.27
N GLY A 156 6.37 3.63 -9.55
CA GLY A 156 5.76 4.58 -10.49
C GLY A 156 4.41 4.06 -10.96
N ALA A 157 4.06 4.36 -12.21
CA ALA A 157 3.00 3.62 -12.87
C ALA A 157 3.42 2.14 -12.98
N LEU A 158 2.53 1.24 -12.56
CA LEU A 158 2.76 -0.19 -12.67
C LEU A 158 2.66 -0.62 -14.14
N ASN A 159 3.47 -1.60 -14.52
CA ASN A 159 3.28 -2.31 -15.78
C ASN A 159 2.17 -3.38 -15.65
N LYS A 160 1.80 -4.01 -16.77
CA LYS A 160 0.68 -4.96 -16.79
C LYS A 160 0.93 -6.16 -15.87
N MET A 161 2.14 -6.72 -15.89
CA MET A 161 2.51 -7.86 -15.06
C MET A 161 2.40 -7.53 -13.57
N GLN A 162 2.87 -6.35 -13.15
CA GLN A 162 2.79 -5.89 -11.77
C GLN A 162 1.34 -5.68 -11.34
N PHE A 163 0.54 -5.01 -12.18
CA PHE A 163 -0.88 -4.79 -11.92
C PHE A 163 -1.67 -6.11 -11.83
N ASP A 164 -1.45 -7.02 -12.80
CA ASP A 164 -2.10 -8.33 -12.85
C ASP A 164 -1.68 -9.21 -11.67
N THR A 165 -0.43 -9.10 -11.18
CA THR A 165 0.03 -9.85 -10.01
C THR A 165 -0.67 -9.38 -8.75
N ILE A 166 -0.75 -8.06 -8.54
CA ILE A 166 -1.48 -7.47 -7.39
C ILE A 166 -2.96 -7.87 -7.45
N ASN A 167 -3.60 -7.72 -8.61
CA ASN A 167 -5.01 -8.07 -8.76
C ASN A 167 -5.24 -9.57 -8.69
N GLY A 168 -4.27 -10.37 -9.15
CA GLY A 168 -4.28 -11.83 -9.12
C GLY A 168 -4.07 -12.42 -7.73
N LEU A 169 -3.66 -11.61 -6.74
CA LEU A 169 -3.80 -11.99 -5.32
C LEU A 169 -5.28 -12.12 -4.92
N ASN A 170 -6.20 -11.52 -5.68
CA ASN A 170 -7.61 -11.83 -5.59
C ASN A 170 -7.90 -13.14 -6.36
N PHE A 171 -7.98 -14.24 -5.62
CA PHE A 171 -8.71 -15.48 -5.95
C PHE A 171 -8.10 -16.46 -6.98
N LYS A 172 -7.53 -17.55 -6.44
CA LYS A 172 -8.04 -18.90 -6.73
C LYS A 172 -8.34 -19.62 -5.41
#